data_AF-A0AAD8M920-F1
#
_entry.id   AF-A0AAD8M920-F1
#
_cell.length_a   1.000
_cell.length_b   1.000
_cell.length_c   1.000
_cell.angle_alpha   90.00
_cell.angle_beta   90.00
_cell.angle_gamma   90.00
#
_symmetry.space_group_name_H-M   'P 1'
#
loop_
_entity.id
_entity.type
_entity.pdbx_description
1 polymer ?
#
loop_
_entity_poly.entity_id
_entity_poly.type
_entity_poly.pdbx_seq_one_letter_code
_entity_poly.pdbx_strand_id
1 'polypeptide(L)'
;MGIDSDRFFRALETPKVRECINEFTEKFSGRKVILGVDRLDMVKGIPQKLLAFEKFLEDNKDLRDEVILLQIAVPRRTDIPEYQKLASKVHTLVGRINGRFGTLSKVPLIHLDQPLKFHTLCALYAVTDVALVTSLRDGMNLVSYEFVACQGSKKGVLVLSEFAGAAQSLGAGEILINPWDIAEVASSIGRALNMKDDERKKRHELNFQQVITHTSQKWAEAFVRELGDAVIGDQKRIKGVPPTLPVTDAIEHYLQSNNRLLVLGFNA
;
A
#
# COMPACT_ATOMS: atom_id res chain seq x y z
N MET A 1 5.86 8.34 2.75
CA MET A 1 6.70 7.45 1.91
C MET A 1 5.96 7.21 0.62
N GLY A 2 6.62 7.34 -0.53
CA GLY A 2 6.06 7.03 -1.85
C GLY A 2 6.94 6.07 -2.65
N ILE A 3 6.75 6.05 -3.96
CA ILE A 3 7.54 5.26 -4.91
C ILE A 3 8.37 6.15 -5.85
N ASP A 4 9.31 5.56 -6.58
CA ASP A 4 9.90 6.16 -7.78
C ASP A 4 8.91 5.93 -8.95
N SER A 5 7.98 6.87 -9.13
CA SER A 5 6.92 6.77 -10.15
C SER A 5 7.48 6.77 -11.57
N ASP A 6 8.57 7.51 -11.83
CA ASP A 6 9.18 7.62 -13.16
C ASP A 6 9.75 6.29 -13.64
N ARG A 7 10.20 5.44 -12.72
CA ARG A 7 10.57 4.05 -13.03
C ARG A 7 9.41 3.26 -13.63
N PHE A 8 8.18 3.44 -13.15
CA PHE A 8 7.01 2.73 -13.68
C PHE A 8 6.58 3.30 -15.03
N PHE A 9 6.62 4.63 -15.21
CA PHE A 9 6.30 5.28 -16.48
C PHE A 9 7.25 4.81 -17.59
N ARG A 10 8.55 4.85 -17.34
CA ARG A 10 9.56 4.35 -18.29
C ARG A 10 9.37 2.86 -18.58
N ALA A 11 9.02 2.05 -17.58
CA ALA A 11 8.78 0.62 -17.78
C ALA A 11 7.62 0.38 -18.77
N LEU A 12 6.51 1.10 -18.63
CA LEU A 12 5.34 0.98 -19.52
C LEU A 12 5.63 1.38 -20.97
N GLU A 13 6.66 2.19 -21.21
CA GLU A 13 7.08 2.58 -22.56
C GLU A 13 7.97 1.55 -23.25
N THR A 14 8.54 0.59 -22.49
CA THR A 14 9.43 -0.42 -23.07
C THR A 14 8.68 -1.41 -23.97
N PRO A 15 9.26 -1.85 -25.11
CA PRO A 15 8.63 -2.83 -26.00
C PRO A 15 8.21 -4.11 -25.28
N LYS A 16 9.08 -4.62 -24.40
CA LYS A 16 8.84 -5.83 -23.61
C LYS A 16 7.59 -5.73 -22.73
N VAL A 17 7.34 -4.58 -22.10
CA VAL A 17 6.14 -4.39 -21.28
C VAL A 17 4.90 -4.23 -22.16
N ARG A 18 5.00 -3.54 -23.29
CA ARG A 18 3.89 -3.40 -24.25
C ARG A 18 3.47 -4.75 -24.85
N GLU A 19 4.42 -5.62 -25.18
CA GLU A 19 4.15 -7.00 -25.60
C GLU A 19 3.40 -7.77 -24.51
N CYS A 20 3.89 -7.76 -23.26
CA CYS A 20 3.18 -8.40 -22.14
C CYS A 20 1.78 -7.81 -21.89
N ILE A 21 1.57 -6.50 -22.10
CA ILE A 21 0.24 -5.88 -22.00
C ILE A 21 -0.70 -6.46 -23.06
N ASN A 22 -0.23 -6.60 -24.29
CA ASN A 22 -1.03 -7.19 -25.37
C ASN A 22 -1.37 -8.65 -25.07
N GLU A 23 -0.38 -9.46 -24.68
CA GLU A 23 -0.59 -10.86 -24.29
C GLU A 23 -1.63 -11.00 -23.17
N PHE A 24 -1.56 -10.16 -22.12
CA PHE A 24 -2.54 -10.20 -21.05
C PHE A 24 -3.91 -9.68 -21.47
N THR A 25 -3.96 -8.68 -22.33
CA THR A 25 -5.24 -8.17 -22.88
C THR A 25 -5.96 -9.24 -23.68
N GLU A 26 -5.24 -9.98 -24.52
CA GLU A 26 -5.78 -11.12 -25.27
C GLU A 26 -6.18 -12.25 -24.32
N LYS A 27 -5.30 -12.62 -23.39
CA LYS A 27 -5.54 -13.71 -22.42
C LYS A 27 -6.77 -13.48 -21.55
N PHE A 28 -7.01 -12.25 -21.15
CA PHE A 28 -8.15 -11.86 -20.29
C PHE A 28 -9.29 -11.22 -21.09
N SER A 29 -9.28 -11.33 -22.42
CA SER A 29 -10.32 -10.76 -23.26
C SER A 29 -11.71 -11.26 -22.86
N GLY A 30 -12.68 -10.33 -22.82
CA GLY A 30 -14.03 -10.60 -22.37
C GLY A 30 -14.18 -10.80 -20.86
N ARG A 31 -13.14 -10.53 -20.05
CA ARG A 31 -13.21 -10.58 -18.58
C ARG A 31 -12.60 -9.33 -17.95
N LYS A 32 -13.24 -8.82 -16.90
CA LYS A 32 -12.70 -7.79 -16.03
C LYS A 32 -11.71 -8.42 -15.05
N VAL A 33 -10.53 -7.81 -14.95
CA VAL A 33 -9.41 -8.33 -14.15
C VAL A 33 -9.38 -7.63 -12.79
N ILE A 34 -9.53 -8.41 -11.72
CA ILE A 34 -9.26 -8.00 -10.35
C ILE A 34 -7.88 -8.52 -9.97
N LEU A 35 -7.05 -7.68 -9.35
CA LEU A 35 -5.69 -8.05 -8.97
C LEU A 35 -5.46 -7.85 -7.47
N GLY A 36 -4.91 -8.87 -6.83
CA GLY A 36 -4.30 -8.79 -5.51
C GLY A 36 -2.82 -9.17 -5.59
N VAL A 37 -1.93 -8.31 -5.08
CA VAL A 37 -0.49 -8.58 -5.02
C VAL A 37 -0.03 -8.37 -3.60
N ASP A 38 0.33 -9.46 -2.94
CA ASP A 38 0.66 -9.44 -1.53
C ASP A 38 1.82 -10.38 -1.22
N ARG A 39 2.49 -10.11 -0.10
CA ARG A 39 3.27 -11.17 0.55
C ARG A 39 2.30 -12.11 1.25
N LEU A 40 2.61 -13.39 1.29
CA LEU A 40 1.84 -14.36 2.06
C LEU A 40 2.11 -14.12 3.55
N ASP A 41 1.34 -13.21 4.15
CA ASP A 41 1.50 -12.73 5.52
C ASP A 41 0.13 -12.46 6.15
N MET A 42 0.02 -12.71 7.46
CA MET A 42 -1.23 -12.63 8.22
C MET A 42 -1.86 -11.23 8.17
N VAL A 43 -1.04 -10.18 8.06
CA VAL A 43 -1.53 -8.80 8.06
C VAL A 43 -2.06 -8.35 6.69
N LYS A 44 -1.85 -9.13 5.62
CA LYS A 44 -2.27 -8.77 4.25
C LYS A 44 -3.72 -9.10 3.94
N GLY A 45 -4.39 -9.84 4.83
CA GLY A 45 -5.83 -10.11 4.70
C GLY A 45 -6.21 -10.87 3.42
N ILE A 46 -5.32 -11.74 2.91
CA ILE A 46 -5.60 -12.55 1.72
C ILE A 46 -6.84 -13.45 1.94
N PRO A 47 -7.03 -14.12 3.10
CA PRO A 47 -8.26 -14.90 3.34
C PRO A 47 -9.53 -14.04 3.24
N GLN A 48 -9.53 -12.85 3.83
CA GLN A 48 -10.65 -11.90 3.77
C GLN A 48 -10.96 -11.49 2.33
N LYS A 49 -9.91 -11.24 1.54
CA LYS A 49 -10.04 -10.95 0.10
C LYS A 49 -10.74 -12.07 -0.66
N LEU A 50 -10.30 -13.31 -0.45
CA LEU A 50 -10.84 -14.48 -1.12
C LEU A 50 -12.29 -14.73 -0.70
N LEU A 51 -12.61 -14.59 0.58
CA LEU A 51 -13.98 -14.69 1.10
C LEU A 51 -14.89 -13.61 0.52
N ALA A 52 -14.41 -12.38 0.40
CA ALA A 52 -15.17 -11.28 -0.20
C ALA A 52 -15.38 -11.49 -1.70
N PHE A 53 -14.38 -12.01 -2.41
CA PHE A 53 -14.54 -12.37 -3.82
C PHE A 53 -15.55 -13.53 -3.99
N GLU A 54 -15.51 -14.53 -3.13
CA GLU A 54 -16.49 -15.61 -3.11
C GLU A 54 -17.91 -15.07 -2.89
N LYS A 55 -18.09 -14.21 -1.89
CA LYS A 55 -19.38 -13.55 -1.61
C LYS A 55 -19.85 -12.70 -2.79
N PHE A 56 -18.95 -11.96 -3.43
CA PHE A 56 -19.24 -11.20 -4.64
C PHE A 56 -19.76 -12.10 -5.77
N LEU A 57 -19.14 -13.26 -6.01
CA LEU A 57 -19.62 -14.23 -6.99
C LEU A 57 -20.99 -14.84 -6.62
N GLU A 58 -21.25 -15.06 -5.33
CA GLU A 58 -22.56 -15.51 -4.85
C GLU A 58 -23.67 -14.52 -5.19
N ASP A 59 -23.41 -13.23 -4.94
CA ASP A 59 -24.38 -12.14 -5.08
C ASP A 59 -24.54 -11.65 -6.53
N ASN A 60 -23.52 -11.84 -7.38
CA ASN A 60 -23.50 -11.33 -8.75
C ASN A 60 -23.40 -12.48 -9.77
N LYS A 61 -24.47 -13.26 -9.89
CA LYS A 61 -24.52 -14.45 -10.76
C LYS A 61 -24.16 -14.15 -12.21
N ASP A 62 -24.61 -13.01 -12.72
CA ASP A 62 -24.42 -12.62 -14.11
C ASP A 62 -22.97 -12.24 -14.43
N LEU A 63 -22.18 -11.84 -13.43
CA LEU A 63 -20.79 -11.42 -13.61
C LEU A 63 -19.78 -12.55 -13.46
N ARG A 64 -20.19 -13.75 -13.02
CA ARG A 64 -19.27 -14.86 -12.67
C ARG A 64 -18.30 -15.23 -13.80
N ASP A 65 -18.81 -15.27 -15.02
CA ASP A 65 -18.06 -15.65 -16.22
C ASP A 65 -17.32 -14.48 -16.87
N GLU A 66 -17.59 -13.26 -16.40
CA GLU A 66 -17.04 -11.99 -16.91
C GLU A 66 -15.96 -11.41 -16.00
N VAL A 67 -15.63 -12.05 -14.88
CA VAL A 67 -14.67 -11.52 -13.89
C VAL A 67 -13.62 -12.55 -13.55
N ILE A 68 -12.39 -12.11 -13.32
CA ILE A 68 -11.31 -12.97 -12.84
C ILE A 68 -10.57 -12.28 -11.70
N LEU A 69 -10.28 -13.01 -10.62
CA LEU A 69 -9.34 -12.58 -9.60
C LEU A 69 -7.98 -13.24 -9.84
N LEU A 70 -6.95 -12.41 -9.94
CA LEU A 70 -5.55 -12.81 -9.95
C LEU A 70 -4.96 -12.49 -8.58
N GLN A 71 -4.60 -13.50 -7.79
CA GLN A 71 -3.94 -13.32 -6.50
C GLN A 71 -2.48 -13.80 -6.58
N ILE A 72 -1.56 -12.85 -6.65
CA ILE A 72 -0.13 -13.09 -6.52
C ILE A 72 0.22 -13.05 -5.04
N ALA A 73 0.69 -14.17 -4.49
CA ALA A 73 1.15 -14.27 -3.12
C ALA A 73 2.63 -14.63 -3.11
N VAL A 74 3.48 -13.77 -2.55
CA VAL A 74 4.91 -14.06 -2.45
C VAL A 74 5.19 -14.73 -1.11
N PRO A 75 5.58 -16.03 -1.08
CA PRO A 75 5.85 -16.74 0.16
C PRO A 75 6.99 -16.08 0.95
N ARG A 76 6.85 -16.06 2.27
CA ARG A 76 7.88 -15.61 3.23
C ARG A 76 7.86 -16.56 4.41
N ARG A 77 9.00 -16.75 5.06
CA ARG A 77 9.10 -17.47 6.36
C ARG A 77 8.38 -18.84 6.32
N THR A 78 8.65 -19.61 5.27
CA THR A 78 7.96 -20.88 4.96
C THR A 78 8.26 -21.98 5.98
N ASP A 79 9.28 -21.78 6.79
CA ASP A 79 9.70 -22.60 7.93
C ASP A 79 8.85 -22.36 9.19
N ILE A 80 8.11 -21.25 9.26
CA ILE A 80 7.30 -20.90 10.44
C ILE A 80 5.89 -21.53 10.34
N PRO A 81 5.43 -22.31 11.36
CA PRO A 81 4.15 -23.01 11.33
C PRO A 81 2.93 -22.13 11.05
N GLU A 82 2.90 -20.90 11.57
CA GLU A 82 1.80 -19.94 11.36
C GLU A 82 1.66 -19.56 9.88
N TYR A 83 2.79 -19.37 9.18
CA TYR A 83 2.80 -19.06 7.75
C TYR A 83 2.38 -20.27 6.91
N GLN A 84 2.74 -21.49 7.31
CA GLN A 84 2.26 -22.72 6.67
C GLN A 84 0.74 -22.90 6.83
N LYS A 85 0.20 -22.62 8.03
CA LYS A 85 -1.25 -22.62 8.27
C LYS A 85 -1.98 -21.59 7.41
N LEU A 86 -1.41 -20.38 7.27
CA LEU A 86 -1.96 -19.36 6.39
C LEU A 86 -1.97 -19.83 4.93
N ALA A 87 -0.85 -20.37 4.44
CA ALA A 87 -0.74 -20.89 3.08
C ALA A 87 -1.80 -21.97 2.81
N SER A 88 -1.89 -22.96 3.71
CA SER A 88 -2.89 -24.03 3.64
C SER A 88 -4.33 -23.48 3.62
N LYS A 89 -4.64 -22.49 4.46
CA LYS A 89 -5.95 -21.82 4.46
C LYS A 89 -6.24 -21.11 3.14
N VAL A 90 -5.26 -20.38 2.59
CA VAL A 90 -5.38 -19.69 1.31
C VAL A 90 -5.60 -20.69 0.18
N HIS A 91 -4.80 -21.77 0.09
CA HIS A 91 -4.96 -22.83 -0.91
C HIS A 91 -6.31 -23.53 -0.81
N THR A 92 -6.78 -23.80 0.42
CA THR A 92 -8.12 -24.37 0.65
C THR A 92 -9.21 -23.46 0.10
N LEU A 93 -9.13 -22.14 0.36
CA LEU A 93 -10.08 -21.16 -0.17
C LEU A 93 -10.02 -21.08 -1.70
N VAL A 94 -8.81 -21.08 -2.28
CA VAL A 94 -8.63 -21.07 -3.74
C VAL A 94 -9.30 -22.30 -4.37
N GLY A 95 -9.03 -23.49 -3.84
CA GLY A 95 -9.63 -24.73 -4.30
C GLY A 95 -11.15 -24.74 -4.15
N ARG A 96 -11.67 -24.24 -3.02
CA ARG A 96 -13.11 -24.11 -2.78
C ARG A 96 -13.78 -23.19 -3.81
N ILE A 97 -13.23 -21.98 -4.02
CA ILE A 97 -13.81 -20.99 -4.94
C ILE A 97 -13.79 -21.52 -6.37
N ASN A 98 -12.65 -22.04 -6.83
CA ASN A 98 -12.55 -22.61 -8.18
C ASN A 98 -13.42 -23.85 -8.36
N GLY A 99 -13.57 -24.71 -7.34
CA GLY A 99 -14.46 -25.87 -7.41
C GLY A 99 -15.94 -25.51 -7.42
N ARG A 100 -16.34 -24.43 -6.75
CA ARG A 100 -17.75 -23.97 -6.68
C ARG A 100 -18.18 -23.13 -7.89
N PHE A 101 -17.29 -22.29 -8.42
CA PHE A 101 -17.64 -21.29 -9.43
C PHE A 101 -16.87 -21.46 -10.75
N GLY A 102 -15.90 -22.37 -10.81
CA GLY A 102 -15.21 -22.72 -12.05
C GLY A 102 -16.09 -23.53 -12.99
N THR A 103 -15.81 -23.41 -14.28
CA THR A 103 -16.41 -24.19 -15.36
C THR A 103 -15.32 -24.94 -16.12
N LEU A 104 -15.70 -25.77 -17.09
CA LEU A 104 -14.73 -26.50 -17.93
C LEU A 104 -13.79 -25.57 -18.71
N SER A 105 -14.21 -24.34 -18.99
CA SER A 105 -13.46 -23.38 -19.80
C SER A 105 -12.92 -22.18 -19.01
N LYS A 106 -13.47 -21.90 -17.81
CA LYS A 106 -13.13 -20.69 -17.05
C LYS A 106 -12.85 -21.01 -15.59
N VAL A 107 -11.72 -20.49 -15.10
CA VAL A 107 -11.42 -20.42 -13.66
C VAL A 107 -11.67 -19.00 -13.15
N PRO A 108 -12.42 -18.81 -12.05
CA PRO A 108 -12.71 -17.49 -11.49
C PRO A 108 -11.50 -16.89 -10.76
N LEU A 109 -10.61 -17.72 -10.23
CA LEU A 109 -9.48 -17.30 -9.41
C LEU A 109 -8.18 -17.99 -9.85
N ILE A 110 -7.19 -17.20 -10.25
CA ILE A 110 -5.82 -17.68 -10.48
C ILE A 110 -4.96 -17.24 -9.30
N HIS A 111 -4.34 -18.21 -8.64
CA HIS A 111 -3.42 -17.98 -7.52
C HIS A 111 -2.01 -18.38 -7.91
N LEU A 112 -1.02 -17.52 -7.60
CA LEU A 112 0.39 -17.78 -7.87
C LEU A 112 1.23 -17.57 -6.60
N ASP A 113 1.89 -18.62 -6.13
CA ASP A 113 2.82 -18.61 -4.98
C ASP A 113 4.25 -18.23 -5.37
N GLN A 114 4.39 -17.17 -6.17
CA GLN A 114 5.71 -16.75 -6.65
C GLN A 114 5.77 -15.25 -6.92
N PRO A 115 6.95 -14.63 -6.76
CA PRO A 115 7.15 -13.26 -7.19
C PRO A 115 7.05 -13.15 -8.71
N LEU A 116 6.44 -12.07 -9.19
CA LEU A 116 6.51 -11.69 -10.60
C LEU A 116 7.70 -10.78 -10.85
N LYS A 117 8.28 -10.89 -12.05
CA LYS A 117 9.30 -9.94 -12.51
C LYS A 117 8.67 -8.56 -12.66
N PHE A 118 9.46 -7.51 -12.40
CA PHE A 118 9.01 -6.12 -12.42
C PHE A 118 8.23 -5.73 -13.68
N HIS A 119 8.74 -6.06 -14.88
CA HIS A 119 8.08 -5.74 -16.16
C HIS A 119 6.73 -6.46 -16.32
N THR A 120 6.66 -7.73 -15.94
CA THR A 120 5.41 -8.50 -15.98
C THR A 120 4.39 -7.94 -15.00
N LEU A 121 4.83 -7.51 -13.81
CA LEU A 121 3.96 -6.89 -12.82
C LEU A 121 3.44 -5.53 -13.30
N CYS A 122 4.27 -4.70 -13.94
CA CYS A 122 3.84 -3.44 -14.55
C CYS A 122 2.78 -3.65 -15.64
N ALA A 123 3.01 -4.62 -16.53
CA ALA A 123 2.03 -5.00 -17.56
C ALA A 123 0.72 -5.47 -16.93
N LEU A 124 0.80 -6.29 -15.86
CA LEU A 124 -0.37 -6.80 -15.17
C LEU A 124 -1.17 -5.69 -14.50
N TYR A 125 -0.50 -4.73 -13.83
CA TYR A 125 -1.16 -3.54 -13.32
C TYR A 125 -1.88 -2.80 -14.45
N ALA A 126 -1.21 -2.52 -15.58
CA ALA A 126 -1.78 -1.74 -16.68
C ALA A 126 -3.08 -2.35 -17.28
N VAL A 127 -3.24 -3.67 -17.26
CA VAL A 127 -4.46 -4.36 -17.74
C VAL A 127 -5.50 -4.62 -16.66
N THR A 128 -5.22 -4.31 -15.39
CA THR A 128 -6.13 -4.57 -14.27
C THR A 128 -7.28 -3.55 -14.23
N ASP A 129 -8.51 -4.02 -14.06
CA ASP A 129 -9.71 -3.19 -13.87
C ASP A 129 -9.86 -2.74 -12.42
N VAL A 130 -9.59 -3.63 -11.47
CA VAL A 130 -9.71 -3.37 -10.03
C VAL A 130 -8.50 -3.91 -9.27
N ALA A 131 -7.77 -3.04 -8.58
CA ALA A 131 -6.79 -3.47 -7.60
C ALA A 131 -7.46 -3.63 -6.23
N LEU A 132 -7.28 -4.79 -5.60
CA LEU A 132 -7.93 -5.13 -4.34
C LEU A 132 -6.89 -5.32 -3.23
N VAL A 133 -6.80 -4.32 -2.37
CA VAL A 133 -5.84 -4.24 -1.26
C VAL A 133 -6.59 -4.32 0.07
N THR A 134 -6.58 -5.48 0.71
CA THR A 134 -7.40 -5.80 1.89
C THR A 134 -6.55 -6.01 3.15
N SER A 135 -5.41 -5.31 3.25
CA SER A 135 -4.51 -5.43 4.40
C SER A 135 -5.26 -5.17 5.71
N LEU A 136 -5.16 -6.09 6.67
CA LEU A 136 -5.71 -5.91 8.02
C LEU A 136 -4.92 -4.86 8.82
N ARG A 137 -3.63 -4.71 8.49
CA ARG A 137 -2.76 -3.67 8.99
C ARG A 137 -1.56 -3.49 8.06
N ASP A 138 -1.32 -2.28 7.58
CA ASP A 138 -0.19 -1.98 6.69
C ASP A 138 0.38 -0.59 6.96
N GLY A 139 1.70 -0.49 7.10
CA GLY A 139 2.33 0.81 7.39
C GLY A 139 2.13 1.81 6.26
N MET A 140 2.15 1.36 5.00
CA MET A 140 1.88 2.22 3.84
C MET A 140 1.13 1.46 2.74
N ASN A 141 1.61 0.28 2.32
CA ASN A 141 1.16 -0.42 1.10
C ASN A 141 1.56 0.29 -0.21
N LEU A 142 2.80 0.05 -0.66
CA LEU A 142 3.32 0.63 -1.91
C LEU A 142 2.66 0.04 -3.17
N VAL A 143 2.16 -1.20 -3.12
CA VAL A 143 1.42 -1.84 -4.22
C VAL A 143 0.27 -0.95 -4.72
N SER A 144 -0.38 -0.23 -3.81
CA SER A 144 -1.43 0.75 -4.16
C SER A 144 -0.90 1.89 -5.05
N TYR A 145 0.30 2.40 -4.75
CA TYR A 145 0.97 3.44 -5.53
C TYR A 145 1.45 2.91 -6.88
N GLU A 146 2.03 1.70 -6.88
CA GLU A 146 2.51 1.03 -8.10
C GLU A 146 1.37 0.79 -9.09
N PHE A 147 0.22 0.31 -8.59
CA PHE A 147 -0.98 0.15 -9.41
C PHE A 147 -1.40 1.48 -10.04
N VAL A 148 -1.58 2.53 -9.22
CA VAL A 148 -2.00 3.85 -9.69
C VAL A 148 -1.01 4.41 -10.73
N ALA A 149 0.31 4.28 -10.52
CA ALA A 149 1.30 4.72 -11.49
C ALA A 149 1.15 4.02 -12.86
N CYS A 150 0.70 2.77 -12.87
CA CYS A 150 0.49 2.01 -14.10
C CYS A 150 -0.89 2.23 -14.78
N GLN A 151 -1.79 3.00 -14.17
CA GLN A 151 -3.19 3.14 -14.64
C GLN A 151 -3.44 4.24 -15.68
N GLY A 152 -2.40 4.92 -16.19
CA GLY A 152 -2.57 6.10 -17.07
C GLY A 152 -3.46 5.86 -18.30
N SER A 153 -3.46 4.65 -18.88
CA SER A 153 -4.34 4.30 -20.01
C SER A 153 -5.72 3.78 -19.57
N LYS A 154 -5.77 2.82 -18.63
CA LYS A 154 -6.98 2.07 -18.28
C LYS A 154 -7.86 2.72 -17.22
N LYS A 155 -7.29 3.54 -16.32
CA LYS A 155 -8.00 4.19 -15.20
C LYS A 155 -8.78 3.17 -14.35
N GLY A 156 -8.13 2.07 -14.00
CA GLY A 156 -8.67 1.07 -13.09
C GLY A 156 -8.95 1.64 -11.69
N VAL A 157 -9.82 0.96 -10.95
CA VAL A 157 -10.27 1.39 -9.62
C VAL A 157 -9.43 0.74 -8.54
N LEU A 158 -8.99 1.51 -7.56
CA LEU A 158 -8.32 1.00 -6.36
C LEU A 158 -9.34 0.82 -5.24
N VAL A 159 -9.47 -0.42 -4.75
CA VAL A 159 -10.21 -0.76 -3.53
C VAL A 159 -9.18 -1.00 -2.43
N LEU A 160 -9.23 -0.18 -1.38
CA LEU A 160 -8.15 -0.06 -0.40
C LEU A 160 -8.66 -0.14 1.03
N SER A 161 -8.04 -1.01 1.83
CA SER A 161 -8.27 -1.09 3.27
C SER A 161 -7.97 0.23 3.97
N GLU A 162 -8.90 0.67 4.82
CA GLU A 162 -8.71 1.82 5.73
C GLU A 162 -7.55 1.63 6.72
N PHE A 163 -7.11 0.38 6.94
CA PHE A 163 -5.99 0.03 7.82
C PHE A 163 -4.62 0.02 7.11
N ALA A 164 -4.54 0.50 5.87
CA ALA A 164 -3.29 0.73 5.18
C ALA A 164 -2.91 2.22 5.22
N GLY A 165 -1.66 2.55 5.53
CA GLY A 165 -1.21 3.96 5.56
C GLY A 165 -1.44 4.73 4.25
N ALA A 166 -1.50 4.03 3.10
CA ALA A 166 -1.89 4.60 1.81
C ALA A 166 -3.28 5.23 1.84
N ALA A 167 -4.22 4.74 2.64
CA ALA A 167 -5.58 5.28 2.73
C ALA A 167 -5.61 6.73 3.24
N GLN A 168 -4.60 7.14 4.02
CA GLN A 168 -4.47 8.52 4.49
C GLN A 168 -3.73 9.42 3.49
N SER A 169 -3.05 8.81 2.51
CA SER A 169 -2.10 9.51 1.64
C SER A 169 -2.59 9.60 0.18
N LEU A 170 -3.40 8.64 -0.28
CA LEU A 170 -4.02 8.66 -1.59
C LEU A 170 -5.23 9.60 -1.57
N GLY A 171 -5.43 10.34 -2.66
CA GLY A 171 -6.20 11.59 -2.71
C GLY A 171 -7.71 11.42 -2.70
N ALA A 172 -8.25 10.48 -1.91
CA ALA A 172 -9.66 10.09 -1.88
C ALA A 172 -10.20 9.53 -3.21
N GLY A 173 -9.32 9.09 -4.12
CA GLY A 173 -9.72 8.46 -5.38
C GLY A 173 -10.12 6.99 -5.20
N GLU A 174 -9.59 6.33 -4.18
CA GLU A 174 -9.89 4.94 -3.82
C GLU A 174 -11.33 4.72 -3.31
N ILE A 175 -11.75 3.46 -3.30
CA ILE A 175 -12.87 3.00 -2.51
C ILE A 175 -12.30 2.43 -1.22
N LEU A 176 -12.51 3.12 -0.11
CA LEU A 176 -12.13 2.63 1.21
C LEU A 176 -13.07 1.51 1.66
N ILE A 177 -12.48 0.52 2.33
CA ILE A 177 -13.17 -0.67 2.85
C ILE A 177 -12.63 -1.04 4.22
N ASN A 178 -13.49 -1.63 5.05
CA ASN A 178 -13.05 -2.40 6.21
C ASN A 178 -12.88 -3.87 5.79
N PRO A 179 -11.65 -4.44 5.79
CA PRO A 179 -11.41 -5.81 5.35
C PRO A 179 -12.03 -6.88 6.25
N TRP A 180 -12.54 -6.51 7.43
CA TRP A 180 -13.28 -7.42 8.30
C TRP A 180 -14.76 -7.55 7.90
N ASP A 181 -15.30 -6.58 7.17
CA ASP A 181 -16.65 -6.66 6.62
C ASP A 181 -16.62 -7.26 5.20
N ILE A 182 -16.75 -8.58 5.15
CA ILE A 182 -16.73 -9.35 3.90
C ILE A 182 -17.82 -8.89 2.92
N ALA A 183 -18.98 -8.47 3.41
CA ALA A 183 -20.09 -8.02 2.57
C ALA A 183 -19.82 -6.63 1.98
N GLU A 184 -19.25 -5.72 2.77
CA GLU A 184 -18.80 -4.41 2.29
C GLU A 184 -17.73 -4.55 1.19
N VAL A 185 -16.72 -5.41 1.41
CA VAL A 185 -15.68 -5.64 0.40
C VAL A 185 -16.28 -6.23 -0.88
N ALA A 186 -17.19 -7.20 -0.77
CA ALA A 186 -17.88 -7.78 -1.92
C ALA A 186 -18.71 -6.74 -2.71
N SER A 187 -19.47 -5.91 -2.00
CA SER A 187 -20.23 -4.79 -2.58
C SER A 187 -19.31 -3.78 -3.26
N SER A 188 -18.17 -3.46 -2.64
CA SER A 188 -17.17 -2.54 -3.18
C SER A 188 -16.50 -3.07 -4.44
N ILE A 189 -16.27 -4.38 -4.55
CA ILE A 189 -15.83 -5.02 -5.81
C ILE A 189 -16.89 -4.79 -6.89
N GLY A 190 -18.16 -5.07 -6.60
CA GLY A 190 -19.25 -4.86 -7.55
C GLY A 190 -19.38 -3.40 -7.99
N ARG A 191 -19.27 -2.45 -7.05
CA ARG A 191 -19.24 -1.01 -7.34
C ARG A 191 -18.06 -0.64 -8.23
N ALA A 192 -16.86 -1.12 -7.92
CA ALA A 192 -15.65 -0.83 -8.68
C ALA A 192 -15.75 -1.31 -10.13
N LEU A 193 -16.25 -2.53 -10.34
CA LEU A 193 -16.42 -3.13 -11.67
C LEU A 193 -17.49 -2.45 -12.52
N ASN A 194 -18.52 -1.87 -11.89
CA ASN A 194 -19.62 -1.19 -12.58
C ASN A 194 -19.47 0.35 -12.59
N MET A 195 -18.33 0.86 -12.15
CA MET A 195 -18.07 2.29 -12.09
C MET A 195 -17.99 2.89 -13.50
N LYS A 196 -18.70 4.01 -13.72
CA LYS A 196 -18.68 4.73 -15.00
C LYS A 196 -17.30 5.32 -15.28
N ASP A 197 -16.93 5.39 -16.55
CA ASP A 197 -15.60 5.85 -16.97
C ASP A 197 -15.26 7.27 -16.51
N ASP A 198 -16.23 8.18 -16.46
CA ASP A 198 -16.02 9.54 -15.94
C ASP A 198 -15.64 9.55 -14.45
N GLU A 199 -16.30 8.71 -13.63
CA GLU A 199 -15.97 8.58 -12.21
C GLU A 199 -14.59 7.92 -12.03
N ARG A 200 -14.32 6.87 -12.81
CA ARG A 200 -13.02 6.19 -12.81
C ARG A 200 -11.87 7.14 -13.15
N LYS A 201 -12.03 7.96 -14.19
CA LYS A 201 -11.05 8.95 -14.61
C LYS A 201 -10.81 10.00 -13.52
N LYS A 202 -11.89 10.53 -12.92
CA LYS A 202 -11.78 11.53 -11.84
C LYS A 202 -11.04 10.96 -10.62
N ARG A 203 -11.39 9.74 -10.21
CA ARG A 203 -10.74 9.04 -9.09
C ARG A 203 -9.28 8.74 -9.38
N HIS A 204 -8.98 8.25 -10.57
CA HIS A 204 -7.60 7.99 -10.98
C HIS A 204 -6.77 9.26 -10.95
N GLU A 205 -7.27 10.39 -11.48
CA GLU A 205 -6.57 11.67 -11.48
C GLU A 205 -6.16 12.09 -10.05
N LEU A 206 -7.09 12.03 -9.09
CA LEU A 206 -6.81 12.38 -7.70
C LEU A 206 -5.69 11.52 -7.10
N ASN A 207 -5.74 10.20 -7.32
CA ASN A 207 -4.71 9.29 -6.83
C ASN A 207 -3.38 9.50 -7.56
N PHE A 208 -3.43 9.68 -8.87
CA PHE A 208 -2.25 9.84 -9.71
C PHE A 208 -1.46 11.10 -9.32
N GLN A 209 -2.15 12.22 -9.08
CA GLN A 209 -1.52 13.44 -8.59
C GLN A 209 -0.78 13.22 -7.27
N GLN A 210 -1.35 12.48 -6.32
CA GLN A 210 -0.65 12.15 -5.06
C GLN A 210 0.60 11.30 -5.31
N VAL A 211 0.50 10.28 -6.17
CA VAL A 211 1.62 9.37 -6.47
C VAL A 211 2.81 10.10 -7.11
N ILE A 212 2.56 11.01 -8.05
CA ILE A 212 3.66 11.73 -8.73
C ILE A 212 4.23 12.88 -7.90
N THR A 213 3.43 13.46 -6.99
CA THR A 213 3.89 14.59 -6.18
C THR A 213 4.58 14.17 -4.88
N HIS A 214 4.30 12.98 -4.34
CA HIS A 214 4.86 12.48 -3.08
C HIS A 214 5.73 11.23 -3.30
N THR A 215 6.83 11.39 -4.02
CA THR A 215 7.74 10.29 -4.39
C THR A 215 8.60 9.80 -3.23
N SER A 216 9.23 8.64 -3.40
CA SER A 216 10.24 8.12 -2.47
C SER A 216 11.41 9.09 -2.28
N GLN A 217 11.85 9.76 -3.35
CA GLN A 217 12.92 10.75 -3.31
C GLN A 217 12.54 11.95 -2.44
N LYS A 218 11.36 12.55 -2.64
CA LYS A 218 10.89 13.67 -1.83
C LYS A 218 10.76 13.31 -0.35
N TRP A 219 10.31 12.09 -0.06
CA TRP A 219 10.28 11.61 1.32
C TRP A 219 11.67 11.53 1.94
N ALA A 220 12.66 10.99 1.20
CA ALA A 220 14.04 10.90 1.69
C ALA A 220 14.67 12.29 1.90
N GLU A 221 14.45 13.22 0.96
CA GLU A 221 14.91 14.61 1.06
C GLU A 221 14.31 15.31 2.29
N ALA A 222 13.00 15.16 2.52
CA ALA A 222 12.33 15.72 3.68
C ALA A 222 12.89 15.14 4.99
N PHE A 223 13.07 13.83 5.05
CA PHE A 223 13.62 13.14 6.23
C PHE A 223 15.04 13.61 6.57
N VAL A 224 15.92 13.69 5.57
CA VAL A 224 17.30 14.15 5.78
C VAL A 224 17.35 15.62 6.20
N ARG A 225 16.49 16.46 5.62
CA ARG A 225 16.37 17.87 6.02
C ARG A 225 15.95 18.00 7.49
N GLU A 226 14.88 17.31 7.89
CA GLU A 226 14.38 17.34 9.27
C GLU A 226 15.42 16.80 10.26
N LEU A 227 16.18 15.77 9.88
CA LEU A 227 17.28 15.25 10.69
C LEU A 227 18.40 16.29 10.85
N GLY A 228 18.75 17.00 9.79
CA GLY A 228 19.72 18.09 9.82
C GLY A 228 19.27 19.24 10.73
N ASP A 229 17.99 19.63 10.63
CA ASP A 229 17.39 20.67 11.47
C ASP A 229 17.40 20.26 12.95
N ALA A 230 17.13 18.99 13.25
CA ALA A 230 17.19 18.46 14.61
C ALA A 230 18.62 18.52 15.19
N VAL A 231 19.65 18.16 14.39
CA VAL A 231 21.05 18.24 14.82
C VAL A 231 21.49 19.68 15.07
N ILE A 232 21.10 20.62 14.18
CA ILE A 232 21.40 22.05 14.37
C ILE A 232 20.70 22.58 15.62
N GLY A 233 19.45 22.18 15.84
CA GLY A 233 18.67 22.54 17.02
C GLY A 233 19.28 22.01 18.33
N ASP A 234 19.83 20.80 18.31
CA ASP A 234 20.53 20.22 19.45
C ASP A 234 21.86 20.93 19.76
N GLN A 235 22.67 21.21 18.73
CA GLN A 235 23.92 21.99 18.91
C GLN A 235 23.66 23.39 19.49
N LYS A 236 22.57 24.05 19.11
CA LYS A 236 22.16 25.34 19.69
C LYS A 236 21.73 25.19 21.15
N ARG A 237 21.03 24.12 21.51
CA ARG A 237 20.68 23.81 22.91
C ARG A 237 21.92 23.53 23.76
N ILE A 238 22.88 22.77 23.24
CA ILE A 238 24.16 22.49 23.93
C ILE A 238 24.98 23.76 24.14
N LYS A 239 25.02 24.68 23.16
CA LYS A 239 25.67 26.00 23.32
C LYS A 239 24.95 26.92 24.31
N GLY A 240 23.68 26.68 24.61
CA GLY A 240 22.90 27.37 25.62
C GLY A 240 22.99 26.77 27.02
N VAL A 241 23.78 25.69 27.22
CA VAL A 241 24.06 25.17 28.55
C VAL A 241 24.88 26.23 29.29
N PRO A 242 24.38 26.78 30.42
CA PRO A 242 25.15 27.74 31.20
C PRO A 242 26.50 27.13 31.57
N PRO A 243 27.59 27.92 31.55
CA PRO A 243 28.87 27.42 32.03
C PRO A 243 28.69 26.86 33.45
N THR A 244 29.40 25.78 33.74
CA THR A 244 29.43 25.20 35.09
C THR A 244 29.76 26.28 36.09
N LEU A 245 28.95 26.43 37.15
CA LEU A 245 29.21 27.41 38.20
C LEU A 245 30.61 27.14 38.80
N PRO A 246 31.55 28.10 38.77
CA PRO A 246 32.83 27.95 39.43
C PRO A 246 32.61 27.95 40.95
N VAL A 247 32.45 26.75 41.51
CA VAL A 247 32.01 26.55 42.91
C VAL A 247 32.95 27.21 43.90
N THR A 248 34.27 27.14 43.67
CA THR A 248 35.28 27.74 44.55
C THR A 248 35.11 29.27 44.62
N ASP A 249 35.04 29.93 43.47
CA ASP A 249 34.88 31.39 43.38
C ASP A 249 33.53 31.83 43.97
N ALA A 250 32.47 31.06 43.70
CA ALA A 250 31.14 31.32 44.24
C ALA A 250 31.12 31.21 45.78
N ILE A 251 31.79 30.20 46.35
CA ILE A 251 31.92 30.03 47.81
C ILE A 251 32.75 31.17 48.40
N GLU A 252 33.89 31.52 47.79
CA GLU A 252 34.77 32.58 48.27
C GLU A 252 34.03 33.92 48.31
N HIS A 253 33.40 34.31 47.21
CA HIS A 253 32.62 35.55 47.12
C HIS A 253 31.43 35.54 48.10
N TYR A 254 30.78 34.40 48.31
CA TYR A 254 29.69 34.27 49.29
C TYR A 254 30.17 34.48 50.72
N LEU A 255 31.31 33.88 51.10
CA LEU A 255 31.87 34.01 52.44
C LEU A 255 32.35 35.44 52.73
N GLN A 256 32.93 36.12 51.73
CA GLN A 256 33.45 37.49 51.87
C GLN A 256 32.36 38.59 51.81
N SER A 257 31.13 38.25 51.43
CA SER A 257 30.04 39.23 51.27
C SER A 257 29.22 39.43 52.55
N ASN A 258 28.96 40.69 52.92
CA ASN A 258 28.12 41.08 54.06
C ASN A 258 26.61 40.99 53.79
N ASN A 259 26.19 41.11 52.52
CA ASN A 259 24.81 40.91 52.06
C ASN A 259 24.82 39.83 50.96
N ARG A 260 23.97 38.81 51.11
CA ARG A 260 24.02 37.59 50.29
C ARG A 260 22.67 37.33 49.63
N LEU A 261 22.67 37.12 48.32
CA LEU A 261 21.49 36.76 47.52
C LEU A 261 21.88 35.64 46.55
N LEU A 262 21.18 34.51 46.63
CA LEU A 262 21.30 33.40 45.68
C LEU A 262 20.05 33.38 44.79
N VAL A 263 20.24 33.58 43.49
CA VAL A 263 19.15 33.47 42.50
C VAL A 263 19.34 32.17 41.74
N LEU A 264 18.41 31.23 41.93
CA LEU A 264 18.39 29.98 41.19
C LEU A 264 17.47 30.15 39.99
N GLY A 265 18.06 30.23 38.79
CA GLY A 265 17.31 30.19 37.54
C GLY A 265 17.00 28.74 37.16
N PHE A 266 15.72 28.41 36.98
CA PHE A 266 15.33 27.18 36.32
C PHE A 266 15.20 27.46 34.82
N ASN A 267 15.97 26.78 33.99
CA ASN A 267 15.73 26.78 32.55
C ASN A 267 14.42 25.99 32.31
N ALA A 268 13.34 26.69 32.00
CA ALA A 268 12.11 26.11 31.45
C ALA A 268 12.26 25.91 29.94
#